data_AF-A0A3N5T754-F1
#
_entry.id   AF-A0A3N5T754-F1
#
_cell.length_a   1.000
_cell.length_b   1.000
_cell.length_c   1.000
_cell.angle_alpha   90.00
_cell.angle_beta   90.00
_cell.angle_gamma   90.00
#
_symmetry.space_group_name_H-M   'P 1'
#
loop_
_entity.id
_entity.type
_entity.pdbx_description
1 polymer ?
#
loop_
_entity_poly.entity_id
_entity_poly.type
_entity_poly.pdbx_seq_one_letter_code
_entity_poly.pdbx_strand_id
1 'polypeptide(L)'
;MQTGVFYVKIKDNLEKAFKDFFPHMSSNYIKMAKLFKNDKVYPVLAVEKVTIFSKDGTEAESSRFLVPSENKNCLWIQSELFMFVGVHPEYEENLRNALK
;
A
#
# COMPACT_ATOMS: atom_id res chain seq x y z
N MET A 1 4.06 11.67 -17.09
CA MET A 1 3.02 10.81 -16.50
C MET A 1 3.48 9.37 -16.65
N GLN A 2 3.87 8.71 -15.57
CA GLN A 2 4.21 7.28 -15.60
C GLN A 2 2.89 6.51 -15.43
N THR A 3 2.23 6.22 -16.56
CA THR A 3 0.95 5.50 -16.60
C THR A 3 1.22 4.01 -16.76
N GLY A 4 1.32 3.31 -15.64
CA GLY A 4 1.27 1.86 -15.58
C GLY A 4 0.43 1.45 -14.38
N VAL A 5 -0.56 0.58 -14.57
CA VAL A 5 -1.30 -0.01 -13.45
C VAL A 5 -0.33 -0.96 -12.74
N PHE A 6 0.00 -0.66 -11.49
CA PHE A 6 0.79 -1.58 -10.68
C PHE A 6 -0.08 -2.19 -9.58
N TYR A 7 0.43 -3.27 -9.02
CA TYR A 7 -0.30 -4.17 -8.15
C TYR A 7 0.43 -4.25 -6.84
N VAL A 8 -0.36 -4.29 -5.78
CA VAL A 8 0.13 -4.27 -4.41
C VAL A 8 -0.62 -5.30 -3.57
N LYS A 9 0.02 -5.78 -2.50
CA LYS A 9 -0.60 -6.60 -1.47
C LYS A 9 -0.41 -5.97 -0.10
N ILE A 10 -1.25 -6.29 0.87
CA ILE A 10 -1.04 -5.82 2.24
C ILE A 10 0.22 -6.46 2.83
N LYS A 11 0.95 -5.71 3.68
CA LYS A 11 2.06 -6.25 4.46
C LYS A 11 1.57 -7.31 5.45
N ASP A 12 2.27 -8.44 5.53
CA ASP A 12 1.89 -9.60 6.35
C ASP A 12 1.84 -9.27 7.86
N ASN A 13 2.72 -8.38 8.32
CA ASN A 13 2.77 -7.93 9.71
C ASN A 13 2.58 -6.42 9.78
N LEU A 14 1.31 -5.99 9.79
CA LEU A 14 0.92 -4.59 9.86
C LEU A 14 1.36 -3.89 11.15
N GLU A 15 1.40 -4.60 12.28
CA GLU A 15 1.84 -4.02 13.55
C GLU A 15 3.33 -3.71 13.55
N LYS A 16 4.14 -4.63 13.00
CA LYS A 16 5.56 -4.40 12.80
C LYS A 16 5.80 -3.30 11.77
N ALA A 17 5.10 -3.35 10.63
CA ALA A 17 5.21 -2.30 9.62
C ALA A 17 4.82 -0.92 10.19
N PHE A 18 3.82 -0.86 11.06
CA PHE A 18 3.43 0.36 11.74
C PHE A 18 4.50 0.86 12.71
N LYS A 19 5.06 -0.03 13.55
CA LYS A 19 6.14 0.32 14.48
C LYS A 19 7.43 0.74 13.77
N ASP A 20 7.79 0.05 12.70
CA ASP A 20 9.04 0.25 11.96
C ASP A 20 8.99 1.49 11.07
N PHE A 21 7.81 1.84 10.53
CA PHE A 21 7.68 2.98 9.63
C PHE A 21 7.14 4.24 10.32
N PHE A 22 6.19 4.13 11.27
CA PHE A 22 5.56 5.32 11.88
C PHE A 22 4.98 5.08 13.28
N PRO A 23 5.65 5.54 14.36
CA PRO A 23 4.97 5.72 15.65
C PRO A 23 3.88 6.81 15.62
N HIS A 24 3.76 7.57 14.52
CA HIS A 24 2.86 8.72 14.39
C HIS A 24 1.62 8.47 13.51
N MET A 25 1.52 7.34 12.81
CA MET A 25 0.30 7.06 12.02
C MET A 25 -0.88 6.83 12.98
N SER A 26 -2.09 7.24 12.58
CA SER A 26 -3.29 7.00 13.38
C SER A 26 -3.64 5.52 13.42
N SER A 27 -4.12 5.01 14.57
CA SER A 27 -4.68 3.65 14.69
C SER A 27 -5.84 3.39 13.71
N ASN A 28 -6.42 4.44 13.13
CA ASN A 28 -7.40 4.33 12.06
C ASN A 28 -6.83 3.66 10.79
N TYR A 29 -5.54 3.78 10.50
CA TYR A 29 -4.93 3.12 9.34
C TYR A 29 -4.89 1.60 9.50
N ILE A 30 -4.66 1.10 10.71
CA ILE A 30 -4.76 -0.33 11.03
C ILE A 30 -6.20 -0.84 10.84
N LYS A 31 -7.21 -0.01 11.16
CA LYS A 31 -8.61 -0.35 10.91
C LYS A 31 -8.92 -0.39 9.42
N MET A 32 -8.39 0.56 8.64
CA MET A 32 -8.58 0.60 7.18
C MET A 32 -7.91 -0.59 6.48
N ALA A 33 -6.79 -1.09 7.01
CA ALA A 33 -6.15 -2.30 6.49
C ALA A 33 -7.08 -3.54 6.54
N LYS A 34 -8.03 -3.60 7.48
CA LYS A 34 -9.03 -4.69 7.55
C LYS A 34 -10.03 -4.70 6.39
N LEU A 35 -10.07 -3.65 5.57
CA LEU A 35 -10.90 -3.58 4.37
C LEU A 35 -10.28 -4.32 3.17
N PHE A 36 -9.10 -4.90 3.37
CA PHE A 36 -8.37 -5.67 2.38
C PHE A 36 -8.02 -7.04 2.96
N LYS A 37 -7.80 -8.02 2.09
CA LYS A 37 -7.35 -9.38 2.43
C LYS A 37 -5.83 -9.44 2.24
N ASN A 38 -5.12 -10.02 3.21
CA ASN A 38 -3.65 -10.04 3.22
C ASN A 38 -3.04 -10.66 1.95
N ASP A 39 -3.56 -11.80 1.51
CA ASP A 39 -3.01 -12.54 0.35
C ASP A 39 -3.60 -12.09 -1.00
N LYS A 40 -4.47 -11.09 -1.00
CA LYS A 40 -5.07 -10.60 -2.23
C LYS A 40 -4.22 -9.50 -2.82
N VAL A 41 -4.02 -9.60 -4.13
CA VAL A 41 -3.35 -8.59 -4.94
C VAL A 41 -4.40 -7.58 -5.41
N TYR A 42 -4.08 -6.30 -5.24
CA TYR A 42 -4.95 -5.19 -5.58
C TYR A 42 -4.28 -4.27 -6.62
N PRO A 43 -5.03 -3.81 -7.64
CA PRO A 43 -4.52 -2.81 -8.56
C PRO A 43 -4.50 -1.43 -7.88
N VAL A 44 -3.43 -0.69 -8.11
CA VAL A 44 -3.34 0.74 -7.78
C VAL A 44 -3.84 1.52 -8.98
N LEU A 45 -4.96 2.22 -8.77
CA LEU A 45 -5.66 2.96 -9.81
C LEU A 45 -5.11 4.38 -9.99
N ALA A 46 -4.62 4.96 -8.90
CA ALA A 46 -3.99 6.28 -8.89
C ALA A 46 -3.02 6.41 -7.71
N VAL A 47 -2.05 7.32 -7.84
CA VAL A 47 -1.08 7.66 -6.81
C VAL A 47 -1.14 9.16 -6.57
N GLU A 48 -1.16 9.54 -5.31
CA GLU A 48 -1.15 10.93 -4.88
C GLU A 48 0.02 11.14 -3.91
N LYS A 49 0.83 12.17 -4.15
CA LYS A 49 1.89 12.57 -3.20
C LYS A 49 1.27 13.38 -2.07
N VAL A 50 1.67 13.08 -0.84
CA VAL A 50 1.17 13.77 0.35
C VAL A 50 2.31 14.08 1.30
N THR A 51 2.20 15.21 2.01
CA THR A 51 3.09 15.53 3.12
C THR A 51 2.41 15.11 4.42
N ILE A 52 3.09 14.31 5.23
CA ILE A 52 2.64 13.90 6.56
C ILE A 52 3.40 14.72 7.59
N PHE A 53 2.67 15.28 8.53
CA PHE A 53 3.24 15.96 9.69
C PHE A 53 3.25 14.99 10.87
N SER A 54 4.44 14.73 11.42
CA SER A 54 4.57 13.96 12.65
C SER A 54 4.00 14.77 13.83
N LYS A 55 3.75 14.10 14.97
CA LYS A 55 3.33 14.79 16.21
C LYS A 55 4.39 15.79 16.70
N ASP A 56 5.64 15.58 16.31
CA ASP A 56 6.78 16.42 16.68
C ASP A 56 6.98 17.58 15.69
N GLY A 57 6.07 17.75 14.72
CA GLY A 57 6.09 18.83 13.74
C GLY A 57 7.05 18.58 12.56
N THR A 58 7.64 17.39 12.46
CA THR A 58 8.50 17.02 11.34
C THR A 58 7.67 16.74 10.09
N GLU A 59 8.06 17.35 8.98
CA GLU A 59 7.49 17.06 7.66
C GLU A 59 8.14 15.81 7.06
N ALA A 60 7.32 14.88 6.58
CA ALA A 60 7.75 13.71 5.84
C ALA A 60 6.95 13.58 4.54
N GLU A 61 7.64 13.40 3.42
CA GLU A 61 6.99 13.09 2.16
C GLU A 61 6.52 11.63 2.14
N SER A 62 5.31 11.40 1.62
CA SER A 62 4.68 10.08 1.52
C SER A 62 3.75 10.05 0.29
N SER A 63 3.04 8.94 0.10
CA SER A 63 2.04 8.80 -0.95
C SER A 63 0.81 8.01 -0.51
N ARG A 64 -0.32 8.29 -1.16
CA ARG A 64 -1.55 7.51 -1.06
C ARG A 64 -1.81 6.79 -2.37
N PHE A 65 -2.28 5.57 -2.26
CA PHE A 65 -2.77 4.76 -3.38
C PHE A 65 -4.30 4.75 -3.37
N LEU A 66 -4.90 4.89 -4.55
CA LEU A 66 -6.32 4.62 -4.75
C LEU A 66 -6.48 3.14 -5.08
N VAL A 67 -7.08 2.39 -4.16
CA VAL A 67 -7.15 0.92 -4.23
C VAL A 67 -8.60 0.45 -4.03
N PRO A 68 -9.11 -0.50 -4.85
CA PRO A 68 -10.41 -1.10 -4.60
C PRO A 68 -10.36 -1.99 -3.35
N SER A 69 -11.37 -1.89 -2.49
CA SER A 69 -11.45 -2.66 -1.24
C SER A 69 -12.55 -3.72 -1.28
N GLU A 70 -12.60 -4.60 -0.28
CA GLU A 70 -13.56 -5.71 -0.23
C GLU A 70 -15.03 -5.23 -0.10
N ASN A 71 -15.25 -3.99 0.36
CA ASN A 71 -16.59 -3.42 0.46
C ASN A 71 -17.11 -2.79 -0.85
N LYS A 72 -16.42 -3.03 -1.98
CA LYS A 72 -16.72 -2.51 -3.33
C LYS A 72 -16.54 -0.99 -3.49
N ASN A 73 -15.89 -0.32 -2.55
CA ASN A 73 -15.47 1.07 -2.71
C ASN A 73 -13.97 1.18 -3.03
N CYS A 74 -13.57 2.25 -3.70
CA CYS A 74 -12.17 2.63 -3.87
C CYS A 74 -11.77 3.58 -2.74
N LEU A 75 -10.61 3.33 -2.12
CA LEU A 75 -10.13 4.08 -0.97
C LEU A 75 -8.75 4.67 -1.25
N TRP A 76 -8.57 5.93 -0.86
CA TRP A 76 -7.24 6.52 -0.73
C TRP A 76 -6.62 6.05 0.57
N ILE A 77 -5.49 5.38 0.47
CA ILE A 77 -4.83 4.74 1.60
C ILE A 77 -3.32 4.89 1.49
N GLN A 78 -2.65 5.06 2.63
CA GLN A 78 -1.20 5.24 2.67
C GLN A 78 -0.46 4.05 2.05
N SER A 79 0.47 4.37 1.15
CA SER A 79 1.26 3.41 0.38
C SER A 79 2.04 2.42 1.25
N GLU A 80 2.39 2.82 2.47
CA GLU A 80 3.27 2.11 3.38
C GLU A 80 2.60 0.90 4.03
N LEU A 81 1.27 0.79 3.93
CA LEU A 81 0.53 -0.42 4.32
C LEU A 81 0.69 -1.57 3.32
N PHE A 82 1.23 -1.27 2.15
CA PHE A 82 1.32 -2.20 1.04
C PHE A 82 2.75 -2.60 0.71
N MET A 83 2.88 -3.76 0.07
CA MET A 83 4.06 -4.23 -0.62
C MET A 83 3.78 -4.24 -2.12
N PHE A 84 4.74 -3.79 -2.91
CA PHE A 84 4.68 -3.89 -4.35
C PHE A 84 4.70 -5.36 -4.80
N VAL A 85 3.87 -5.69 -5.80
CA VAL A 85 3.75 -7.03 -6.39
C VAL A 85 4.18 -7.04 -7.87
N GLY A 86 3.71 -6.10 -8.70
CA GLY A 86 4.01 -6.11 -10.14
C GLY A 86 3.19 -5.11 -10.98
N VAL A 87 3.18 -5.22 -12.33
CA VAL A 87 2.54 -4.24 -13.27
C VAL A 87 1.57 -4.81 -14.35
N HIS A 88 1.26 -6.13 -14.36
CA HIS A 88 0.39 -6.96 -15.27
C HIS A 88 0.51 -6.80 -16.81
N PRO A 89 0.40 -7.88 -17.64
CA PRO A 89 -0.69 -8.89 -17.61
C PRO A 89 -0.35 -10.31 -17.09
N GLU A 90 0.91 -10.63 -16.80
CA GLU A 90 1.40 -11.99 -16.47
C GLU A 90 2.51 -11.99 -15.38
N TYR A 91 2.62 -10.92 -14.58
CA TYR A 91 3.81 -10.59 -13.77
C TYR A 91 4.06 -11.46 -12.52
N GLU A 92 3.43 -12.63 -12.42
CA GLU A 92 3.88 -13.68 -11.51
C GLU A 92 4.61 -14.83 -12.20
N GLU A 93 4.38 -15.11 -13.49
CA GLU A 93 5.04 -16.23 -14.20
C GLU A 93 6.58 -16.07 -14.16
N ASN A 94 7.06 -14.83 -14.14
CA ASN A 94 8.47 -14.44 -14.28
C ASN A 94 9.25 -14.23 -12.97
N LEU A 95 8.58 -13.98 -11.84
CA LEU A 95 9.28 -13.97 -10.54
C LEU A 95 9.73 -15.39 -10.15
N ARG A 96 8.97 -16.41 -10.62
CA ARG A 96 9.26 -17.84 -10.47
C ARG A 96 10.50 -18.33 -11.21
N ASN A 97 10.99 -17.63 -12.23
CA ASN A 97 12.23 -17.97 -12.93
C ASN A 97 13.46 -17.23 -12.40
N ALA A 98 13.30 -16.17 -11.60
CA ALA A 98 14.40 -15.31 -11.13
C ALA A 98 14.99 -15.71 -9.75
N LEU A 99 14.33 -16.62 -9.02
CA LEU A 99 14.78 -17.14 -7.71
C LEU A 99 15.29 -18.60 -7.79
N LYS A 100 15.49 -19.12 -9.00
CA LYS A 100 16.16 -20.40 -9.28
C LYS A 100 17.38 -20.13 -10.15
#